data_AF-A0A3A8ZQI3-F1
#
_entry.id   AF-A0A3A8ZQI3-F1
#
_cell.length_a   1.000
_cell.length_b   1.000
_cell.length_c   1.000
_cell.angle_alpha   90.00
_cell.angle_beta   90.00
_cell.angle_gamma   90.00
#
_symmetry.space_group_name_H-M   'P 1'
#
loop_
_entity.id
_entity.type
_entity.pdbx_description
1 polymer ?
#
loop_
_entity_poly.entity_id
_entity_poly.type
_entity_poly.pdbx_seq_one_letter_code
_entity_poly.pdbx_strand_id
1 'polypeptide(L)'
;MNREAMKQQILEALSKKLGDGYHGTLEKVQKTNIDLDGLTILKDGETITPTIYLEPFYKALENGVSVDDVTDRILYIYFNP
;
A
#
# COMPACT_ATOMS: atom_id res chain seq x y z
N MET A 1 6.49 -3.64 15.26
CA MET A 1 5.45 -2.62 14.99
C MET A 1 4.12 -3.34 14.81
N ASN A 2 2.97 -2.75 15.16
CA ASN A 2 1.68 -3.39 14.89
C ASN A 2 1.20 -3.07 13.46
N ARG A 3 0.22 -3.83 12.94
CA ARG A 3 -0.26 -3.68 11.54
C ARG A 3 -0.87 -2.31 11.26
N GLU A 4 -1.61 -1.73 12.21
CA GLU A 4 -2.20 -0.40 12.04
C GLU A 4 -1.13 0.68 11.86
N ALA A 5 -0.05 0.64 12.64
CA ALA A 5 1.08 1.55 12.49
C ALA A 5 1.82 1.35 11.16
N MET A 6 2.01 0.10 10.72
CA MET A 6 2.58 -0.18 9.39
C MET A 6 1.75 0.42 8.27
N LYS A 7 0.43 0.27 8.33
CA LYS A 7 -0.50 0.85 7.35
C LYS A 7 -0.38 2.37 7.25
N GLN A 8 -0.39 3.05 8.38
CA GLN A 8 -0.25 4.50 8.41
C GLN A 8 1.10 4.93 7.85
N GLN A 9 2.21 4.29 8.25
CA GLN A 9 3.53 4.64 7.73
C GLN A 9 3.66 4.42 6.22
N ILE A 10 3.13 3.31 5.69
CA ILE A 10 3.10 3.05 4.25
C ILE A 10 2.29 4.14 3.54
N LEU A 11 1.08 4.44 4.03
CA LEU A 11 0.21 5.43 3.41
C LEU A 11 0.84 6.84 3.42
N GLU A 12 1.40 7.27 4.56
CA GLU A 12 2.08 8.56 4.68
C GLU A 12 3.30 8.66 3.76
N ALA A 13 4.10 7.61 3.66
CA ALA A 13 5.27 7.58 2.77
C ALA A 13 4.85 7.60 1.29
N LEU A 14 3.81 6.86 0.91
CA LEU A 14 3.28 6.89 -0.46
C LEU A 14 2.73 8.27 -0.82
N SER A 15 1.94 8.90 0.06
CA SER A 15 1.42 10.26 -0.16
C SER A 15 2.55 11.27 -0.37
N LYS A 16 3.65 11.16 0.39
CA LYS A 16 4.83 12.02 0.21
C LYS A 16 5.56 11.78 -1.12
N LYS A 17 5.65 10.52 -1.57
CA LYS A 17 6.35 10.14 -2.81
C LYS A 17 5.56 10.51 -4.07
N LEU A 18 4.24 10.32 -4.04
CA LEU A 18 3.35 10.59 -5.18
C LEU A 18 2.98 12.07 -5.31
N GLY A 19 2.89 12.78 -4.19
CA GLY A 19 2.48 14.18 -4.16
C GLY A 19 1.00 14.38 -4.44
N ASP A 20 0.64 15.61 -4.82
CA ASP A 20 -0.74 16.01 -5.05
C ASP A 20 -1.36 15.26 -6.25
N GLY A 21 -2.67 15.01 -6.17
CA GLY A 21 -3.45 14.32 -7.21
C GLY A 21 -3.42 12.80 -7.15
N TYR A 22 -2.91 12.24 -6.05
CA TYR A 22 -2.97 10.81 -5.74
C TYR A 22 -3.64 10.56 -4.39
N HIS A 23 -4.50 9.54 -4.34
CA HIS A 23 -5.28 9.19 -3.17
C HIS A 23 -5.11 7.71 -2.84
N GLY A 24 -4.38 7.44 -1.76
CA GLY A 24 -4.26 6.10 -1.19
C GLY A 24 -5.46 5.75 -0.30
N THR A 25 -6.08 4.59 -0.51
CA THR A 25 -7.17 4.08 0.32
C THR A 25 -6.83 2.71 0.86
N LEU A 26 -7.06 2.52 2.16
CA LEU A 26 -6.90 1.24 2.84
C LEU A 26 -8.27 0.58 3.03
N GLU A 27 -8.38 -0.68 2.62
CA GLU A 27 -9.61 -1.45 2.71
C GLU A 27 -9.34 -2.85 3.28
N LYS A 28 -10.35 -3.45 3.92
CA LYS A 28 -10.29 -4.87 4.28
C LYS A 28 -10.84 -5.69 3.13
N VAL A 29 -10.03 -6.60 2.62
CA VAL A 29 -10.41 -7.50 1.52
C VAL A 29 -10.56 -8.91 2.06
N GLN A 30 -11.75 -9.49 1.91
CA GLN A 30 -11.99 -10.89 2.25
C GLN A 30 -11.67 -11.78 1.05
N LYS A 31 -10.70 -12.67 1.20
CA LYS A 31 -10.33 -13.65 0.17
C LYS A 31 -10.30 -15.06 0.77
N THR A 32 -11.23 -15.91 0.35
CA THR A 32 -11.30 -17.34 0.71
C THR A 32 -11.01 -17.60 2.20
N ASN A 33 -11.87 -17.10 3.09
CA ASN A 33 -11.79 -17.20 4.55
C ASN A 33 -10.58 -16.50 5.21
N ILE A 34 -9.87 -15.63 4.50
CA ILE A 34 -8.77 -14.81 5.04
C ILE A 34 -9.13 -13.34 4.87
N ASP A 35 -8.91 -12.56 5.93
CA ASP A 35 -8.96 -11.10 5.89
C ASP A 35 -7.58 -10.55 5.52
N LEU A 36 -7.52 -9.80 4.43
CA LEU A 36 -6.33 -9.11 3.95
C LEU A 36 -6.54 -7.59 4.06
N ASP A 37 -5.44 -6.87 4.23
CA ASP A 37 -5.43 -5.41 4.06
C ASP A 37 -5.07 -5.09 2.60
N GLY A 38 -6.01 -4.46 1.90
CA GLY A 38 -5.83 -3.93 0.55
C GLY A 38 -5.45 -2.46 0.56
N LEU A 39 -4.61 -2.07 -0.39
CA LEU A 39 -4.26 -0.70 -0.72
C LEU A 39 -4.63 -0.43 -2.17
N THR A 40 -5.39 0.64 -2.40
CA THR A 40 -5.63 1.21 -3.74
C THR A 40 -5.01 2.59 -3.82
N ILE A 41 -4.49 2.96 -5.00
CA ILE A 41 -3.89 4.27 -5.26
C ILE A 41 -4.63 4.86 -6.47
N LEU A 42 -5.49 5.84 -6.23
CA LEU A 42 -6.26 6.48 -7.28
C LEU A 42 -5.59 7.79 -7.69
N LYS A 43 -5.31 7.97 -8.98
CA LYS A 43 -4.91 9.27 -9.52
C LYS A 43 -6.15 10.08 -9.91
N ASP A 44 -6.09 11.40 -9.72
CA ASP A 44 -7.15 12.29 -10.16
C ASP A 44 -7.51 12.08 -11.65
N GLY A 45 -8.80 11.89 -11.90
CA GLY A 45 -9.34 11.60 -13.22
C GLY A 45 -9.39 10.12 -13.59
N GLU A 46 -8.80 9.22 -12.79
CA GLU A 46 -8.96 7.77 -12.95
C GLU A 46 -10.18 7.26 -12.18
N THR A 47 -10.75 6.14 -12.64
CA THR A 47 -11.92 5.50 -12.01
C THR A 47 -11.67 4.07 -11.58
N ILE A 48 -10.54 3.47 -11.98
CA ILE A 48 -10.18 2.08 -11.70
C ILE A 48 -8.69 2.02 -11.36
N THR A 49 -8.37 1.39 -10.23
CA THR A 49 -7.00 1.06 -9.80
C THR A 49 -6.97 -0.38 -9.30
N PRO A 50 -5.88 -1.14 -9.51
CA PRO A 50 -5.71 -2.44 -8.88
C PRO A 50 -5.64 -2.30 -7.35
N THR A 51 -6.06 -3.35 -6.65
CA THR A 51 -5.85 -3.51 -5.20
C THR A 51 -4.53 -4.24 -4.95
N ILE A 52 -3.64 -3.63 -4.17
CA ILE A 52 -2.36 -4.19 -3.75
C ILE A 52 -2.52 -4.74 -2.32
N TYR A 53 -2.26 -6.03 -2.12
CA TYR A 53 -2.30 -6.65 -0.79
C TYR A 53 -1.05 -6.32 0.04
N LEU A 54 -1.26 -5.93 1.31
CA LEU A 54 -0.18 -5.41 2.15
C LEU A 54 0.59 -6.48 2.94
N GLU A 55 0.11 -7.73 2.99
CA GLU A 55 0.70 -8.81 3.79
C GLU A 55 2.19 -9.08 3.49
N PRO A 56 2.64 -9.13 2.22
CA PRO A 56 4.05 -9.32 1.92
C PRO A 56 4.93 -8.16 2.42
N PHE A 57 4.37 -6.95 2.48
CA PHE A 57 5.07 -5.74 2.89
C PHE A 57 5.15 -5.62 4.40
N TYR A 58 4.11 -6.05 5.14
CA TYR A 58 4.20 -6.20 6.59
C TYR A 58 5.33 -7.13 6.97
N LYS A 59 5.41 -8.30 6.33
CA LYS A 59 6.49 -9.26 6.56
C LYS A 59 7.86 -8.66 6.23
N ALA A 60 7.97 -7.83 5.20
CA ALA A 60 9.21 -7.14 4.86
C ALA A 60 9.63 -6.16 5.97
N LEU A 61 8.71 -5.33 6.46
CA LEU A 61 8.96 -4.40 7.56
C LEU A 61 9.34 -5.13 8.86
N GLU A 62 8.67 -6.25 9.17
CA GLU A 62 9.00 -7.10 10.32
C GLU A 62 10.41 -7.71 10.22
N ASN A 63 10.89 -7.95 9.01
CA ASN A 63 12.25 -8.44 8.74
C ASN A 63 13.29 -7.31 8.63
N GLY A 64 12.92 -6.06 8.94
CA GLY A 64 13.84 -4.93 8.96
C GLY A 64 14.05 -4.21 7.62
N VAL A 65 13.26 -4.52 6.59
CA VAL A 65 13.21 -3.70 5.37
C VAL A 65 12.65 -2.32 5.72
N SER A 66 13.19 -1.26 5.11
CA SER A 66 12.73 0.09 5.41
C SER A 66 11.34 0.37 4.82
N VAL A 67 10.62 1.34 5.39
CA VAL A 67 9.36 1.84 4.81
C VAL A 67 9.59 2.43 3.41
N ASP A 68 10.76 3.03 3.19
CA ASP A 68 11.12 3.62 1.91
C ASP A 68 11.23 2.55 0.81
N ASP A 69 11.98 1.47 1.06
CA ASP A 69 12.12 0.34 0.13
C ASP A 69 10.78 -0.37 -0.12
N VAL A 70 9.98 -0.53 0.94
CA VAL A 70 8.63 -1.13 0.83
C VAL A 70 7.74 -0.29 -0.07
N THR A 71 7.74 1.03 0.11
CA THR A 71 6.92 1.93 -0.71
C THR A 71 7.41 2.03 -2.14
N ASP A 72 8.73 1.96 -2.40
CA ASP A 72 9.26 1.88 -3.76
C ASP A 72 8.79 0.62 -4.48
N ARG A 73 8.75 -0.51 -3.78
CA ARG A 73 8.23 -1.75 -4.35
C ARG A 73 6.72 -1.69 -4.63
N ILE A 74 5.94 -1.05 -3.76
CA ILE A 74 4.50 -0.82 -3.99
C ILE A 74 4.32 0.07 -5.24
N LEU A 75 5.06 1.16 -5.34
CA LEU A 75 5.00 2.06 -6.49
C LEU A 75 5.43 1.37 -7.78
N TYR A 76 6.46 0.52 -7.73
CA TYR A 76 6.85 -0.30 -8.87
C TYR A 76 5.69 -1.18 -9.35
N ILE A 77 4.95 -1.84 -8.45
CA ILE A 77 3.78 -2.65 -8.81
C ILE A 77 2.66 -1.76 -9.39
N TYR A 78 2.39 -0.61 -8.78
CA TYR A 78 1.35 0.31 -9.24
C TYR A 78 1.60 0.85 -10.65
N PHE A 79 2.84 1.27 -10.94
CA PHE A 79 3.20 1.80 -12.26
C PHE A 79 3.48 0.71 -13.31
N ASN A 80 3.54 -0.57 -12.90
CA ASN A 80 3.79 -1.72 -13.78
C ASN A 80 2.78 -2.85 -13.50
N PRO A 81 1.47 -2.62 -13.76
CA PRO A 81 0.39 -3.55 -13.42
C PRO A 81 0.37 -4.84 -14.25
#